data_AF-A0A6L5XYB1-F1
#
_entry.id   AF-A0A6L5XYB1-F1
#
_cell.length_a   1.000
_cell.length_b   1.000
_cell.length_c   1.000
_cell.angle_alpha   90.00
_cell.angle_beta   90.00
_cell.angle_gamma   90.00
#
_symmetry.space_group_name_H-M   'P 1'
#
loop_
_entity.id
_entity.type
_entity.pdbx_description
1 polymer ?
#
loop_
_entity_poly.entity_id
_entity_poly.type
_entity_poly.pdbx_seq_one_letter_code
_entity_poly.pdbx_strand_id
1 'polypeptide(L)'
;MEKVLNLLDEIEKKANAILAHTSVEKTALHDKLTKDMEKLDKEMEAKTNRQLDELRKKMDLEITNEKQHLIESCNKQLEELEVNYHKNHDKLVDEVFNKVIGE
;
A
#
# COMPACT_ATOMS: atom_id res chain seq x y z
N MET A 1 -1.28 55.25 -52.01
CA MET A 1 -1.21 55.34 -50.54
C MET A 1 -2.37 54.57 -49.90
N GLU A 2 -3.63 54.83 -50.29
CA GLU A 2 -4.82 54.10 -49.78
C GLU A 2 -4.78 52.58 -49.95
N LYS A 3 -4.33 52.05 -51.11
CA LYS A 3 -4.25 50.59 -51.32
C LYS A 3 -3.32 49.88 -50.33
N VAL A 4 -2.21 50.51 -49.95
CA VAL A 4 -1.24 49.95 -48.99
C VAL A 4 -1.81 49.98 -47.57
N LEU A 5 -2.53 51.06 -47.23
CA LEU A 5 -3.24 51.18 -45.95
C LEU A 5 -4.34 50.11 -45.80
N ASN A 6 -5.13 49.86 -46.85
CA ASN A 6 -6.16 48.81 -46.82
C ASN A 6 -5.58 47.40 -46.68
N LEU A 7 -4.46 47.12 -47.37
CA LEU A 7 -3.75 45.84 -47.22
C LEU A 7 -3.20 45.64 -45.80
N LEU A 8 -2.68 46.69 -45.17
CA LEU A 8 -2.22 46.65 -43.78
C LEU A 8 -3.37 46.41 -42.79
N ASP A 9 -4.51 47.08 -42.98
CA ASP A 9 -5.71 46.89 -42.15
C ASP A 9 -6.27 45.46 -42.27
N GLU A 10 -6.27 44.87 -43.48
CA GLU A 10 -6.66 43.47 -43.68
C GLU A 10 -5.69 42.49 -43.01
N ILE A 11 -4.39 42.76 -43.07
CA ILE A 11 -3.37 41.94 -42.40
C ILE A 11 -3.57 42.01 -40.87
N GLU A 12 -3.80 43.20 -40.32
CA GLU A 12 -4.02 43.41 -38.90
C GLU A 12 -5.29 42.68 -38.41
N LYS A 13 -6.39 42.77 -39.16
CA LYS A 13 -7.62 42.03 -38.87
C LYS A 13 -7.40 40.51 -38.86
N LYS A 14 -6.67 39.98 -39.84
CA LYS A 14 -6.33 38.54 -39.90
C LYS A 14 -5.40 38.13 -38.77
N ALA A 15 -4.40 38.93 -38.45
CA ALA A 15 -3.49 38.67 -37.33
C ALA A 15 -4.25 38.64 -35.99
N ASN A 16 -5.15 39.60 -35.76
CA ASN A 16 -6.01 39.62 -34.57
C ASN A 16 -6.95 38.41 -34.50
N ALA A 17 -7.51 37.98 -35.63
CA ALA A 17 -8.33 36.76 -35.69
C ALA A 17 -7.52 35.49 -35.34
N ILE A 18 -6.27 35.39 -35.83
CA ILE A 18 -5.36 34.28 -35.49
C ILE A 18 -5.01 34.30 -34.00
N LEU A 19 -4.70 35.47 -33.44
CA LEU A 19 -4.40 35.61 -32.01
C LEU A 19 -5.60 35.23 -31.14
N ALA A 20 -6.81 35.65 -31.51
CA ALA A 20 -8.03 35.28 -30.81
C ALA A 20 -8.26 33.76 -30.84
N HIS A 21 -8.12 33.13 -32.02
CA HIS A 21 -8.25 31.68 -32.16
C HIS A 21 -7.22 30.92 -31.32
N THR A 22 -5.95 31.33 -31.41
CA THR A 22 -4.85 30.73 -30.64
C THR A 22 -5.08 30.85 -29.14
N SER A 23 -5.63 31.98 -28.68
CA SER A 23 -5.99 32.19 -27.28
C SER A 23 -7.07 31.20 -26.82
N VAL A 24 -8.13 31.02 -27.63
CA VAL A 24 -9.22 30.08 -27.34
C VAL A 24 -8.71 28.63 -27.32
N GLU A 25 -7.88 28.23 -28.29
CA GLU A 25 -7.28 26.90 -28.32
C GLU A 25 -6.36 26.66 -27.12
N LYS A 26 -5.56 27.67 -26.74
CA LYS A 26 -4.70 27.59 -25.56
C LYS A 26 -5.52 27.39 -24.29
N THR A 27 -6.62 28.12 -24.11
CA THR A 27 -7.50 27.95 -22.95
C THR A 27 -8.16 26.57 -22.95
N ALA A 28 -8.66 26.11 -24.10
CA ALA A 28 -9.29 24.79 -24.21
C ALA A 28 -8.29 23.65 -23.91
N LEU A 29 -7.05 23.78 -24.40
CA LEU A 29 -5.99 22.82 -24.12
C LEU A 29 -5.63 22.83 -22.62
N HIS A 30 -5.54 24.01 -22.01
CA HIS A 30 -5.26 24.15 -20.58
C HIS A 30 -6.35 23.48 -19.74
N ASP A 31 -7.63 23.76 -20.02
CA ASP A 31 -8.76 23.14 -19.31
C ASP A 31 -8.77 21.61 -19.45
N LYS A 32 -8.42 21.11 -20.64
CA LYS A 32 -8.30 19.67 -20.86
C LYS A 32 -7.17 19.07 -20.05
N LEU A 33 -5.99 19.71 -20.05
CA LEU A 33 -4.84 19.25 -19.28
C LEU A 33 -5.14 19.23 -17.79
N THR A 34 -5.80 20.27 -17.27
CA THR A 34 -6.20 20.33 -15.86
C THR A 34 -7.12 19.17 -15.49
N LYS A 35 -8.13 18.87 -16.33
CA LYS A 35 -9.03 17.72 -16.13
C LYS A 35 -8.29 16.38 -16.21
N ASP A 36 -7.36 16.25 -17.15
CA ASP A 36 -6.57 15.02 -17.29
C ASP A 36 -5.64 14.82 -16.08
N MET A 37 -5.06 15.90 -15.53
CA MET A 37 -4.26 15.85 -14.31
C MET A 37 -5.12 15.48 -13.09
N GLU A 38 -6.28 16.10 -12.90
CA GLU A 38 -7.20 15.74 -11.81
C GLU A 38 -7.66 14.28 -11.89
N LYS A 39 -7.89 13.78 -13.10
CA LYS A 39 -8.24 12.38 -13.32
C LYS A 39 -7.08 11.45 -12.97
N LEU A 40 -5.87 11.79 -13.41
CA LEU A 40 -4.66 11.03 -13.09
C LEU A 40 -4.43 10.96 -11.58
N ASP A 41 -4.55 12.09 -10.88
CA ASP A 41 -4.37 12.14 -9.43
C ASP A 41 -5.39 11.23 -8.72
N LYS A 42 -6.67 11.29 -9.10
CA LYS A 42 -7.71 10.40 -8.54
C LYS A 42 -7.43 8.93 -8.82
N GLU A 43 -6.97 8.59 -10.03
CA GLU A 43 -6.62 7.21 -10.38
C GLU A 43 -5.41 6.73 -9.59
N MET A 44 -4.40 7.58 -9.39
CA MET A 44 -3.22 7.25 -8.58
C MET A 44 -3.58 7.05 -7.11
N GLU A 45 -4.40 7.92 -6.53
CA GLU A 45 -4.89 7.78 -5.15
C GLU A 45 -5.69 6.48 -4.99
N ALA A 46 -6.62 6.21 -5.90
CA ALA A 46 -7.41 4.98 -5.87
C ALA A 46 -6.54 3.72 -5.99
N LYS A 47 -5.54 3.73 -6.87
CA LYS A 47 -4.59 2.62 -7.02
C LYS A 47 -3.74 2.44 -5.75
N THR A 48 -3.23 3.52 -5.19
CA THR A 48 -2.41 3.49 -3.98
C THR A 48 -3.20 2.96 -2.79
N ASN A 49 -4.44 3.41 -2.61
CA ASN A 49 -5.32 2.92 -1.56
C ASN A 49 -5.62 1.42 -1.70
N ARG A 50 -5.90 0.95 -2.93
CA ARG A 50 -6.09 -0.50 -3.18
C ARG A 50 -4.84 -1.31 -2.82
N GLN A 51 -3.66 -0.82 -3.21
CA GLN A 51 -2.40 -1.49 -2.90
C GLN A 51 -2.12 -1.51 -1.39
N LEU A 52 -2.44 -0.43 -0.68
CA LEU A 52 -2.34 -0.39 0.79
C LEU A 52 -3.29 -1.39 1.46
N ASP A 53 -4.53 -1.48 0.99
CA ASP A 53 -5.50 -2.44 1.53
C ASP A 53 -5.08 -3.90 1.27
N GLU A 54 -4.54 -4.19 0.09
CA GLU A 54 -3.98 -5.51 -0.22
C GLU A 54 -2.77 -5.84 0.67
N LEU A 55 -1.88 -4.87 0.90
CA LEU A 55 -0.72 -5.06 1.75
C LEU A 55 -1.14 -5.32 3.21
N ARG A 56 -2.11 -4.56 3.73
CA ARG A 56 -2.68 -4.77 5.07
C ARG A 56 -3.27 -6.17 5.21
N LYS A 57 -4.09 -6.61 4.26
CA LYS A 57 -4.66 -7.96 4.27
C LYS A 57 -3.61 -9.05 4.25
N LYS A 58 -2.53 -8.88 3.47
CA LYS A 58 -1.40 -9.82 3.47
C LYS A 58 -0.70 -9.85 4.83
N MET A 59 -0.44 -8.70 5.41
CA MET A 59 0.20 -8.59 6.72
C MET A 59 -0.66 -9.24 7.82
N ASP A 60 -1.97 -8.99 7.82
CA ASP A 60 -2.90 -9.62 8.79
C ASP A 60 -2.93 -11.15 8.66
N LEU A 61 -2.89 -11.65 7.41
CA LEU A 61 -2.83 -13.09 7.15
C LEU A 61 -1.51 -13.70 7.61
N GLU A 62 -0.38 -13.05 7.33
CA GLU A 62 0.95 -13.48 7.77
C GLU A 62 1.05 -13.52 9.29
N ILE A 63 0.60 -12.47 9.98
CA ILE A 63 0.56 -12.41 11.45
C ILE A 63 -0.31 -13.53 12.02
N THR A 64 -1.46 -13.79 11.42
CA THR A 64 -2.36 -14.86 11.88
C THR A 64 -1.72 -16.23 11.71
N ASN A 65 -1.08 -16.48 10.57
CA ASN A 65 -0.37 -17.73 10.30
C ASN A 65 0.82 -17.91 11.24
N GLU A 66 1.62 -16.87 11.47
CA GLU A 66 2.78 -16.92 12.36
C GLU A 66 2.35 -17.16 13.81
N LYS A 67 1.28 -16.50 14.25
CA LYS A 67 0.67 -16.74 15.57
C LYS A 67 0.20 -18.19 15.70
N GLN A 68 -0.45 -18.74 14.68
CA GLN A 68 -0.90 -20.14 14.69
C GLN A 68 0.29 -21.11 14.78
N HIS A 69 1.33 -20.86 13.99
CA HIS A 69 2.57 -21.63 14.04
C HIS A 69 3.24 -21.58 15.42
N LEU A 70 3.25 -20.40 16.06
CA LEU A 70 3.81 -20.23 17.39
C LEU A 70 3.01 -21.01 18.44
N ILE A 71 1.68 -20.99 18.36
CA ILE A 71 0.80 -21.76 19.26
C ILE A 71 1.05 -23.26 19.09
N GLU A 72 1.12 -23.76 17.86
CA GLU A 72 1.39 -25.16 17.58
C GLU A 72 2.76 -25.60 18.09
N SER A 73 3.79 -24.77 17.90
CA SER A 73 5.14 -25.01 18.41
C SER A 73 5.14 -25.07 19.95
N CYS A 74 4.46 -24.13 20.61
CA CYS A 74 4.35 -24.08 22.07
C CYS A 74 3.61 -25.33 22.61
N ASN A 75 2.49 -25.71 21.99
CA ASN A 75 1.75 -26.90 22.37
C ASN A 75 2.60 -28.17 22.24
N LYS A 76 3.39 -28.28 21.18
CA LYS A 76 4.31 -29.40 21.00
C LYS A 76 5.39 -29.45 22.08
N GLN A 77 5.94 -28.29 22.46
CA GLN A 77 6.92 -28.21 23.55
C GLN A 77 6.29 -28.58 24.91
N LEU A 78 5.05 -28.16 25.16
CA LEU A 78 4.32 -28.53 26.37
C LEU A 78 4.04 -30.03 26.43
N GLU A 79 3.60 -30.63 25.33
CA GLU A 79 3.38 -32.07 25.23
C GLU A 79 4.68 -32.85 25.48
N GLU A 80 5.80 -32.40 24.89
CA GLU A 80 7.11 -33.01 25.12
C GLU A 80 7.55 -32.88 26.60
N LEU A 81 7.27 -31.73 27.23
CA LEU A 81 7.53 -31.51 28.65
C LEU A 81 6.68 -32.42 29.54
N GLU A 82 5.38 -32.56 29.26
CA GLU A 82 4.48 -33.44 30.02
C GLU A 82 4.88 -34.92 29.90
N VAL A 83 5.26 -35.34 28.69
CA VAL A 83 5.75 -36.71 28.45
C VAL A 83 7.06 -36.95 29.22
N ASN A 84 7.98 -35.99 29.22
CA ASN A 84 9.24 -36.10 29.95
C ASN A 84 8.98 -36.15 31.47
N TYR A 85 8.11 -35.29 31.97
CA TYR A 85 7.68 -35.29 33.37
C TYR A 85 7.10 -36.65 33.75
N HIS A 86 6.10 -37.18 33.03
CA HIS A 86 5.51 -38.49 33.35
C HIS A 86 6.52 -39.63 33.31
N LYS A 87 7.49 -39.61 32.40
CA LYS A 87 8.52 -40.66 32.30
C LYS A 87 9.52 -40.64 33.45
N ASN A 88 9.85 -39.46 33.96
CA ASN A 88 10.93 -39.29 34.93
C ASN A 88 10.43 -38.94 36.34
N HIS A 89 9.16 -38.61 36.51
CA HIS A 89 8.59 -38.16 37.78
C HIS A 89 8.74 -39.21 38.87
N ASP A 90 8.44 -40.48 38.60
CA ASP A 90 8.57 -41.56 39.59
C ASP A 90 10.02 -41.69 40.10
N LYS A 91 10.99 -41.63 39.18
CA LYS A 91 12.42 -41.66 39.52
C LYS A 91 12.85 -40.44 40.34
N LEU A 92 12.32 -39.26 40.00
CA LEU A 92 12.60 -38.03 40.72
C LEU A 92 12.02 -38.08 42.14
N VAL A 93 10.80 -38.62 42.28
CA VAL A 93 10.15 -38.81 43.58
C VAL A 93 10.94 -39.79 44.43
N ASP A 94 11.38 -40.91 43.86
CA ASP A 94 12.21 -41.88 44.56
C ASP A 94 13.56 -41.29 45.01
N GLU A 95 14.23 -40.51 44.15
CA GLU A 95 15.48 -39.80 44.53
C GLU A 95 15.25 -38.79 45.66
N VAL A 96 14.16 -38.03 45.61
CA VAL A 96 13.82 -37.07 46.66
C VAL A 96 13.47 -37.80 47.96
N PHE A 97 12.72 -38.89 47.88
CA PHE A 97 12.33 -39.69 49.03
C PHE A 97 13.55 -40.30 49.71
N ASN A 98 14.47 -40.90 48.95
CA ASN A 98 15.73 -41.44 49.46
C ASN A 98 16.60 -40.36 50.11
N LYS A 99 16.73 -39.17 49.49
CA LYS A 99 17.45 -38.04 50.09
C LYS A 99 16.83 -37.51 51.39
N VAL A 100 15.50 -37.55 51.52
CA VAL A 100 14.79 -37.05 52.71
C VAL A 100 14.89 -38.05 53.86
N ILE A 101 14.85 -39.35 53.58
CA ILE A 101 14.88 -40.40 54.61
C ILE A 101 16.31 -40.78 55.00
N GLY A 102 17.31 -40.43 54.18
CA GLY A 102 18.71 -40.46 54.55
C GLY A 102 19.34 -41.86 54.54
N GLU A 103 19.03 -42.68 53.52
CA GLU A 103 19.95 -43.74 53.06
C GLU A 103 20.91 -43.19 51.99
#